data_AF-A0A843HWU8-F1
#
_entry.id   AF-A0A843HWU8-F1
#
_cell.length_a   1.000
_cell.length_b   1.000
_cell.length_c   1.000
_cell.angle_alpha   90.00
_cell.angle_beta   90.00
_cell.angle_gamma   90.00
#
_symmetry.space_group_name_H-M   'P 1'
#
loop_
_entity.id
_entity.type
_entity.pdbx_description
1 polymer ?
#
loop_
_entity_poly.entity_id
_entity_poly.type
_entity_poly.pdbx_seq_one_letter_code
_entity_poly.pdbx_strand_id
1 'polypeptide(L)'
;MMKSQELIERLIKVLDLSTYYVMGGFGARLGKDYVNYSYSYNKNHKSNIEKQYNTSPITFGFDCVCLIKAVLFWGFVGDANKEYGGAKYDGSNDITIASFKKTCAELSTDFSEGALVPGELVFIGNSHIGLYIGNGEVIESTPAWKCGVQRTLLPWRNTTNYEKLPVRAWDCHGKTSYIDYTPVSNATDWEAAYKKLSAACASAVADLNNIQQQLDKTIAALNEANAEV
;
A
#
# COMPACT_ATOMS: atom_id res chain seq x y z
N MET A 1 -15.55 -4.95 15.36
CA MET A 1 -14.13 -5.04 14.96
C MET A 1 -14.11 -5.36 13.47
N MET A 2 -13.28 -4.68 12.68
CA MET A 2 -13.19 -4.92 11.23
C MET A 2 -12.31 -6.14 10.95
N LYS A 3 -12.65 -6.98 9.99
CA LYS A 3 -11.78 -8.09 9.57
C LYS A 3 -10.56 -7.59 8.81
N SER A 4 -9.43 -8.28 8.93
CA SER A 4 -8.19 -7.89 8.23
C SER A 4 -8.38 -7.83 6.72
N GLN A 5 -9.10 -8.81 6.14
CA GLN A 5 -9.40 -8.84 4.70
C GLN A 5 -10.24 -7.63 4.27
N GLU A 6 -11.27 -7.27 5.06
CA GLU A 6 -12.10 -6.10 4.77
C GLU A 6 -11.28 -4.80 4.80
N LEU A 7 -10.38 -4.65 5.77
CA LEU A 7 -9.49 -3.48 5.84
C LEU A 7 -8.56 -3.41 4.62
N ILE A 8 -7.98 -4.53 4.22
CA ILE A 8 -7.11 -4.63 3.05
C ILE A 8 -7.88 -4.24 1.78
N GLU A 9 -9.07 -4.81 1.56
CA GLU A 9 -9.92 -4.49 0.40
C GLU A 9 -10.26 -3.00 0.34
N ARG A 10 -10.57 -2.38 1.48
CA ARG A 10 -10.83 -0.94 1.56
C ARG A 10 -9.60 -0.12 1.22
N LEU A 11 -8.42 -0.48 1.72
CA LEU A 11 -7.17 0.23 1.40
C LEU A 11 -6.74 0.04 -0.06
N ILE A 12 -6.98 -1.13 -0.66
CA ILE A 12 -6.77 -1.36 -2.09
C ILE A 12 -7.63 -0.38 -2.91
N LYS A 13 -8.90 -0.17 -2.54
CA LYS A 13 -9.75 0.84 -3.20
C LYS A 13 -9.22 2.26 -3.05
N VAL A 14 -8.46 2.57 -1.99
CA VAL A 14 -7.80 3.88 -1.85
C VAL A 14 -6.66 4.05 -2.86
N LEU A 15 -6.00 2.96 -3.28
CA LEU A 15 -4.96 3.02 -4.32
C LEU A 15 -5.49 3.46 -5.68
N ASP A 16 -6.78 3.23 -5.95
CA ASP A 16 -7.46 3.65 -7.19
C ASP A 16 -7.83 5.15 -7.19
N LEU A 17 -7.73 5.81 -6.03
CA LEU A 17 -8.02 7.24 -5.89
C LEU A 17 -6.76 8.08 -6.13
N SER A 18 -6.95 9.32 -6.60
CA SER A 18 -5.87 10.31 -6.51
C SER A 18 -5.69 10.71 -5.05
N THR A 19 -4.48 10.54 -4.54
CA THR A 19 -4.14 10.88 -3.16
C THR A 19 -2.84 11.66 -3.09
N TYR A 20 -2.71 12.50 -2.08
CA TYR A 20 -1.49 13.24 -1.79
C TYR A 20 -1.14 13.19 -0.31
N TYR A 21 0.15 13.19 -0.01
CA TYR A 21 0.59 13.24 1.38
C TYR A 21 0.34 14.63 1.98
N VAL A 22 -0.47 14.70 3.03
CA VAL A 22 -0.73 15.92 3.81
C VAL A 22 -0.68 15.58 5.28
N MET A 23 0.24 16.19 6.03
CA MET A 23 0.36 15.95 7.47
C MET A 23 -0.93 16.34 8.19
N GLY A 24 -1.49 15.44 8.99
CA GLY A 24 -2.79 15.56 9.65
C GLY A 24 -3.99 15.21 8.76
N GLY A 25 -3.77 14.74 7.52
CA GLY A 25 -4.86 14.44 6.59
C GLY A 25 -5.48 13.08 6.75
N PHE A 26 -6.80 13.02 6.73
CA PHE A 26 -7.59 11.79 6.91
C PHE A 26 -8.67 11.61 5.83
N GLY A 27 -8.42 12.08 4.61
CA GLY A 27 -9.31 11.87 3.47
C GLY A 27 -10.07 13.12 3.02
N ALA A 28 -9.65 14.31 3.47
CA ALA A 28 -10.20 15.56 2.94
C ALA A 28 -9.90 15.69 1.45
N ARG A 29 -10.88 16.17 0.68
CA ARG A 29 -10.60 16.69 -0.66
C ARG A 29 -9.64 17.87 -0.55
N LEU A 30 -8.57 17.85 -1.31
CA LEU A 30 -7.66 18.99 -1.39
C LEU A 30 -8.36 20.18 -2.03
N GLY A 31 -8.28 21.30 -1.35
CA GLY A 31 -8.88 22.57 -1.75
C GLY A 31 -8.36 23.70 -0.86
N LYS A 32 -8.73 24.93 -1.23
CA LYS A 32 -8.22 26.15 -0.58
C LYS A 32 -8.45 26.16 0.93
N ASP A 33 -9.61 25.72 1.38
CA ASP A 33 -9.98 25.76 2.80
C ASP A 33 -9.21 24.72 3.62
N TYR A 34 -9.00 23.53 3.06
CA TYR A 34 -8.32 22.43 3.74
C TYR A 34 -6.85 22.72 4.04
N VAL A 35 -6.11 23.34 3.11
CA VAL A 35 -4.70 23.66 3.33
C VAL A 35 -4.48 24.84 4.27
N ASN A 36 -5.45 25.75 4.34
CA ASN A 36 -5.39 26.80 5.35
C ASN A 36 -5.59 26.22 6.75
N TYR A 37 -6.43 25.20 6.90
CA TYR A 37 -6.58 24.46 8.16
C TYR A 37 -5.31 23.68 8.53
N SER A 38 -4.68 23.00 7.57
CA SER A 38 -3.46 22.20 7.81
C SER A 38 -2.15 23.03 7.77
N TYR A 39 -2.25 24.37 7.75
CA TYR A 39 -1.15 25.28 7.39
C TYR A 39 0.05 25.22 8.35
N SER A 40 -0.19 25.18 9.66
CA SER A 40 0.88 25.16 10.68
C SER A 40 1.81 23.95 10.49
N TYR A 41 1.22 22.80 10.17
CA TYR A 41 1.92 21.54 9.94
C TYR A 41 2.56 21.47 8.56
N ASN A 42 1.93 22.04 7.53
CA ASN A 42 2.35 21.85 6.13
C ASN A 42 3.00 23.09 5.50
N LYS A 43 3.43 24.07 6.29
CA LYS A 43 3.92 25.38 5.81
C LYS A 43 4.95 25.28 4.68
N ASN A 44 5.92 24.37 4.80
CA ASN A 44 7.00 24.19 3.83
C ASN A 44 6.58 23.44 2.55
N HIS A 45 5.42 22.78 2.57
CA HIS A 45 4.90 21.98 1.44
C HIS A 45 3.62 22.57 0.82
N LYS A 46 3.13 23.72 1.35
CA LYS A 46 1.89 24.37 0.93
C LYS A 46 1.77 24.49 -0.59
N SER A 47 2.78 25.04 -1.25
CA SER A 47 2.75 25.27 -2.70
C SER A 47 2.65 23.97 -3.50
N ASN A 48 3.17 22.86 -2.98
CA ASN A 48 3.04 21.55 -3.63
C ASN A 48 1.66 20.94 -3.42
N ILE A 49 1.05 21.14 -2.25
CA ILE A 49 -0.33 20.72 -1.98
C ILE A 49 -1.32 21.56 -2.80
N GLU A 50 -1.07 22.88 -2.95
CA GLU A 50 -1.86 23.80 -3.80
C GLU A 50 -1.93 23.36 -5.26
N LYS A 51 -0.82 22.82 -5.80
CA LYS A 51 -0.80 22.27 -7.17
C LYS A 51 -1.78 21.10 -7.36
N GLN A 52 -2.21 20.45 -6.28
CA GLN A 52 -3.11 19.30 -6.34
C GLN A 52 -4.61 19.67 -6.23
N TYR A 53 -4.97 20.94 -5.98
CA TYR A 53 -6.37 21.33 -5.70
C TYR A 53 -7.31 21.11 -6.88
N ASN A 54 -6.84 21.48 -8.06
CA ASN A 54 -7.66 21.56 -9.26
C ASN A 54 -7.29 20.44 -10.24
N THR A 55 -6.68 19.36 -9.75
CA THR A 55 -6.42 18.18 -10.56
C THR A 55 -7.73 17.46 -10.86
N SER A 56 -7.81 16.84 -12.03
CA SER A 56 -8.78 15.81 -12.34
C SER A 56 -8.01 14.49 -12.47
N PRO A 57 -8.35 13.45 -11.70
CA PRO A 57 -9.45 13.36 -10.74
C PRO A 57 -9.19 14.15 -9.43
N ILE A 58 -10.24 14.27 -8.62
CA ILE A 58 -10.19 14.88 -7.28
C ILE A 58 -9.15 14.16 -6.42
N THR A 59 -8.32 14.93 -5.71
CA THR A 59 -7.25 14.40 -4.86
C THR A 59 -7.62 14.45 -3.39
N PHE A 60 -7.42 13.35 -2.66
CA PHE A 60 -7.62 13.25 -1.22
C PHE A 60 -6.30 13.35 -0.44
N GLY A 61 -6.32 14.09 0.68
CA GLY A 61 -5.15 14.27 1.54
C GLY A 61 -5.06 13.25 2.67
N PHE A 62 -3.92 12.58 2.79
CA PHE A 62 -3.64 11.62 3.86
C PHE A 62 -2.25 11.79 4.47
N ASP A 63 -2.11 11.65 5.79
CA ASP A 63 -0.85 11.22 6.39
C ASP A 63 -0.84 9.70 6.65
N CYS A 64 0.29 9.18 7.14
CA CYS A 64 0.48 7.74 7.30
C CYS A 64 -0.50 7.11 8.32
N VAL A 65 -0.63 7.67 9.51
CA VAL A 65 -1.48 7.10 10.57
C VAL A 65 -2.94 7.43 10.35
N CYS A 66 -3.24 8.60 9.80
CA CYS A 66 -4.58 9.03 9.50
C CYS A 66 -5.17 8.29 8.30
N LEU A 67 -4.36 7.77 7.37
CA LEU A 67 -4.84 6.78 6.39
C LEU A 67 -5.43 5.55 7.11
N ILE A 68 -4.66 4.96 8.03
CA ILE A 68 -5.09 3.77 8.78
C ILE A 68 -6.35 4.08 9.59
N LYS A 69 -6.37 5.18 10.36
CA LYS A 69 -7.53 5.58 11.17
C LYS A 69 -8.77 5.90 10.31
N ALA A 70 -8.59 6.60 9.18
CA ALA A 70 -9.71 6.98 8.31
C ALA A 70 -10.44 5.75 7.77
N VAL A 71 -9.70 4.72 7.33
CA VAL A 71 -10.30 3.50 6.80
C VAL A 71 -10.80 2.59 7.92
N LEU A 72 -10.02 2.39 8.98
CA LEU A 72 -10.31 1.44 10.05
C LEU A 72 -11.39 1.93 11.01
N PHE A 73 -11.38 3.21 11.40
CA PHE A 73 -12.26 3.76 12.43
C PHE A 73 -13.35 4.66 11.86
N TRP A 74 -12.98 5.55 10.93
CA TRP A 74 -13.87 6.65 10.54
C TRP A 74 -14.71 6.35 9.30
N GLY A 75 -14.54 5.17 8.68
CA GLY A 75 -15.38 4.71 7.60
C GLY A 75 -15.17 5.46 6.28
N PHE A 76 -13.93 5.89 5.99
CA PHE A 76 -13.56 6.44 4.70
C PHE A 76 -13.95 5.49 3.55
N VAL A 77 -14.56 6.04 2.50
CA VAL A 77 -14.98 5.28 1.31
C VAL A 77 -14.56 5.92 -0.01
N GLY A 78 -13.86 7.06 0.02
CA GLY A 78 -13.41 7.76 -1.18
C GLY A 78 -14.51 8.46 -1.96
N ASP A 79 -15.64 8.77 -1.32
CA ASP A 79 -16.77 9.42 -1.98
C ASP A 79 -16.52 10.93 -2.12
N ALA A 80 -16.21 11.36 -3.33
CA ALA A 80 -15.88 12.76 -3.63
C ALA A 80 -17.01 13.77 -3.34
N ASN A 81 -18.24 13.29 -3.15
CA ASN A 81 -19.39 14.13 -2.78
C ASN A 81 -19.59 14.25 -1.27
N LYS A 82 -18.79 13.54 -0.47
CA LYS A 82 -18.85 13.59 1.00
C LYS A 82 -17.64 14.32 1.57
N GLU A 83 -17.89 15.02 2.66
CA GLU A 83 -16.80 15.57 3.48
C GLU A 83 -15.86 14.45 3.90
N TYR A 84 -14.55 14.72 3.85
CA TYR A 84 -13.49 13.75 4.12
C TYR A 84 -13.65 12.40 3.40
N GLY A 85 -14.21 12.38 2.18
CA GLY A 85 -14.43 11.14 1.42
C GLY A 85 -15.37 10.15 2.12
N GLY A 86 -16.20 10.64 3.04
CA GLY A 86 -17.11 9.86 3.88
C GLY A 86 -16.57 9.52 5.27
N ALA A 87 -15.31 9.85 5.59
CA ALA A 87 -14.77 9.65 6.93
C ALA A 87 -15.49 10.55 7.96
N LYS A 88 -15.87 9.96 9.10
CA LYS A 88 -16.53 10.66 10.21
C LYS A 88 -15.61 10.67 11.43
N TYR A 89 -14.90 11.78 11.60
CA TYR A 89 -14.08 12.00 12.78
C TYR A 89 -14.98 12.34 13.98
N ASP A 90 -14.90 11.54 15.04
CA ASP A 90 -15.64 11.73 16.30
C ASP A 90 -14.72 11.91 17.52
N GLY A 91 -13.40 11.99 17.29
CA GLY A 91 -12.37 12.05 18.33
C GLY A 91 -12.14 10.73 19.07
N SER A 92 -13.03 9.75 18.89
CA SER A 92 -12.80 8.39 19.39
C SER A 92 -11.74 7.72 18.53
N ASN A 93 -10.83 6.98 19.19
CA ASN A 93 -9.72 6.28 18.53
C ASN A 93 -8.77 7.20 17.73
N ASP A 94 -8.67 8.48 18.09
CA ASP A 94 -7.59 9.36 17.62
C ASP A 94 -6.27 9.01 18.32
N ILE A 95 -5.71 7.87 17.95
CA ILE A 95 -4.52 7.30 18.56
C ILE A 95 -3.28 7.59 17.73
N THR A 96 -2.15 7.77 18.42
CA THR A 96 -0.85 8.02 17.80
C THR A 96 -0.21 6.72 17.31
N ILE A 97 0.79 6.84 16.43
CA ILE A 97 1.61 5.68 15.98
C ILE A 97 2.24 4.96 17.18
N ALA A 98 2.76 5.72 18.15
CA ALA A 98 3.30 5.15 19.39
C ALA A 98 2.25 4.35 20.18
N SER A 99 0.99 4.80 20.18
CA SER A 99 -0.11 4.11 20.85
C SER A 99 -0.52 2.85 20.09
N PHE A 100 -0.61 2.89 18.76
CA PHE A 100 -0.79 1.68 17.93
C PHE A 100 0.31 0.67 18.23
N LYS A 101 1.58 1.06 18.14
CA LYS A 101 2.71 0.19 18.39
C LYS A 101 2.68 -0.41 19.79
N LYS A 102 2.46 0.40 20.83
CA LYS A 102 2.37 -0.07 22.23
C LYS A 102 1.25 -1.08 22.46
N THR A 103 0.16 -0.99 21.71
CA THR A 103 -1.03 -1.84 21.88
C THR A 103 -1.08 -3.02 20.92
N CYS A 104 -0.14 -3.12 19.98
CA CYS A 104 -0.01 -4.30 19.12
C CYS A 104 0.46 -5.51 19.94
N ALA A 105 -0.21 -6.64 19.74
CA ALA A 105 0.26 -7.94 20.15
C ALA A 105 1.32 -8.45 19.16
N GLU A 106 2.13 -9.41 19.61
CA GLU A 106 3.10 -10.12 18.77
C GLU A 106 4.05 -9.19 18.00
N LEU A 107 4.50 -8.11 18.67
CA LEU A 107 5.51 -7.23 18.07
C LEU A 107 6.77 -8.03 17.71
N SER A 108 7.17 -7.97 16.45
CA SER A 108 8.30 -8.70 15.91
C SER A 108 9.14 -7.81 14.98
N THR A 109 10.41 -8.14 14.86
CA THR A 109 11.38 -7.54 13.93
C THR A 109 11.72 -8.50 12.79
N ASP A 110 11.13 -9.68 12.75
CA ASP A 110 11.34 -10.68 11.70
C ASP A 110 10.45 -10.37 10.49
N PHE A 111 11.07 -9.95 9.40
CA PHE A 111 10.40 -9.69 8.12
C PHE A 111 10.66 -10.78 7.08
N SER A 112 11.08 -11.98 7.48
CA SER A 112 11.24 -13.10 6.56
C SER A 112 9.93 -13.46 5.86
N GLU A 113 10.04 -14.12 4.70
CA GLU A 113 8.87 -14.58 3.95
C GLU A 113 8.00 -15.49 4.84
N GLY A 114 6.73 -15.11 5.03
CA GLY A 114 5.78 -15.84 5.89
C GLY A 114 5.72 -15.39 7.35
N ALA A 115 6.58 -14.46 7.80
CA ALA A 115 6.58 -13.99 9.20
C ALA A 115 5.40 -13.06 9.55
N LEU A 116 4.84 -12.37 8.55
CA LEU A 116 3.72 -11.42 8.73
C LEU A 116 2.40 -12.00 8.25
N VAL A 117 1.33 -11.73 8.98
CA VAL A 117 -0.05 -12.01 8.55
C VAL A 117 -0.66 -10.78 7.88
N PRO A 118 -1.36 -10.91 6.74
CA PRO A 118 -2.08 -9.79 6.12
C PRO A 118 -3.01 -9.07 7.12
N GLY A 119 -2.88 -7.73 7.16
CA GLY A 119 -3.56 -6.84 8.09
C GLY A 119 -2.71 -6.43 9.29
N GLU A 120 -1.50 -6.94 9.43
CA GLU A 120 -0.57 -6.45 10.44
C GLU A 120 -0.09 -5.02 10.14
N LEU A 121 0.12 -4.25 11.20
CA LEU A 121 0.68 -2.91 11.10
C LEU A 121 2.20 -3.03 11.08
N VAL A 122 2.85 -2.26 10.21
CA VAL A 122 4.32 -2.16 10.12
C VAL A 122 4.74 -0.75 10.53
N PHE A 123 5.88 -0.61 11.20
CA PHE A 123 6.29 0.64 11.83
C PHE A 123 7.74 1.01 11.52
N ILE A 124 8.00 2.31 11.32
CA ILE A 124 9.34 2.90 11.46
C ILE A 124 9.32 3.77 12.70
N GLY A 125 10.08 3.38 13.71
CA GLY A 125 10.12 4.00 15.02
C GLY A 125 8.72 4.19 15.59
N ASN A 126 8.41 5.45 15.88
CA ASN A 126 7.07 5.95 16.22
C ASN A 126 6.58 7.00 15.20
N SER A 127 7.24 7.12 14.04
CA SER A 127 7.04 8.22 13.10
C SER A 127 6.29 7.81 11.84
N HIS A 128 6.33 6.54 11.46
CA HIS A 128 5.69 6.06 10.25
C HIS A 128 4.99 4.72 10.47
N ILE A 129 3.90 4.51 9.74
CA ILE A 129 3.06 3.31 9.83
C ILE A 129 2.55 2.94 8.43
N GLY A 130 2.41 1.64 8.20
CA GLY A 130 1.75 1.08 7.03
C GLY A 130 0.94 -0.17 7.40
N LEU A 131 0.18 -0.70 6.45
CA LEU A 131 -0.53 -1.97 6.60
C LEU A 131 0.07 -3.00 5.65
N TYR A 132 0.52 -4.13 6.18
CA TYR A 132 0.94 -5.27 5.38
C TYR A 132 -0.27 -5.94 4.73
N ILE A 133 -0.24 -6.14 3.40
CA ILE A 133 -1.36 -6.71 2.64
C ILE A 133 -1.09 -8.14 2.14
N GLY A 134 0.03 -8.74 2.54
CA GLY A 134 0.47 -10.05 2.07
C GLY A 134 1.53 -9.96 0.99
N ASN A 135 2.17 -11.10 0.70
CA ASN A 135 3.13 -11.26 -0.39
C ASN A 135 4.31 -10.26 -0.35
N GLY A 136 4.73 -9.84 0.85
CA GLY A 136 5.79 -8.84 1.00
C GLY A 136 5.41 -7.43 0.59
N GLU A 137 4.11 -7.10 0.51
CA GLU A 137 3.63 -5.78 0.12
C GLU A 137 2.97 -5.03 1.28
N VAL A 138 3.10 -3.71 1.26
CA VAL A 138 2.57 -2.80 2.28
C VAL A 138 1.85 -1.64 1.58
N ILE A 139 0.71 -1.22 2.12
CA ILE A 139 0.08 0.06 1.75
C ILE A 139 0.46 1.11 2.81
N GLU A 140 0.96 2.26 2.35
CA GLU A 140 1.35 3.38 3.19
C GLU A 140 1.01 4.72 2.52
N SER A 141 0.81 5.79 3.30
CA SER A 141 0.84 7.17 2.81
C SER A 141 2.16 7.82 3.19
N THR A 142 2.96 8.26 2.21
CA THR A 142 4.29 8.83 2.47
C THR A 142 4.62 9.96 1.50
N PRO A 143 5.38 10.99 1.93
CA PRO A 143 5.86 12.03 1.02
C PRO A 143 6.93 11.52 0.04
N ALA A 144 7.47 10.32 0.25
CA ALA A 144 8.43 9.70 -0.66
C ALA A 144 7.76 9.22 -1.96
N TRP A 145 8.57 9.17 -3.02
CA TRP A 145 8.21 8.65 -4.35
C TRP A 145 6.99 9.40 -4.94
N LYS A 146 5.81 8.79 -4.95
CA LYS A 146 4.61 9.42 -5.53
C LYS A 146 3.93 10.46 -4.63
N CYS A 147 4.42 10.66 -3.41
CA CYS A 147 3.90 11.62 -2.43
C CYS A 147 2.40 11.41 -2.15
N GLY A 148 2.02 10.25 -1.63
CA GLY A 148 0.63 9.86 -1.38
C GLY A 148 0.50 8.40 -0.96
N VAL A 149 -0.72 7.85 -1.05
CA VAL A 149 -1.04 6.47 -0.68
C VAL A 149 -0.55 5.51 -1.75
N GLN A 150 0.38 4.62 -1.44
CA GLN A 150 1.04 3.73 -2.40
C GLN A 150 1.33 2.35 -1.85
N ARG A 151 1.57 1.41 -2.76
CA ARG A 151 2.18 0.11 -2.46
C ARG A 151 3.70 0.27 -2.35
N THR A 152 4.28 -0.37 -1.35
CA THR A 152 5.72 -0.58 -1.22
C THR A 152 6.01 -2.04 -0.92
N LEU A 153 7.26 -2.45 -1.14
CA LEU A 153 7.71 -3.81 -0.93
C LEU A 153 8.63 -3.90 0.29
N LEU A 154 8.51 -5.02 1.00
CA LEU A 154 9.51 -5.45 1.98
C LEU A 154 10.84 -5.77 1.27
N PRO A 155 12.00 -5.60 1.95
CA PRO A 155 13.30 -5.68 1.29
C PRO A 155 13.57 -7.01 0.56
N TRP A 156 13.13 -8.14 1.11
CA TRP A 156 13.36 -9.46 0.50
C TRP A 156 12.63 -9.65 -0.83
N ARG A 157 11.57 -8.88 -1.12
CA ARG A 157 10.84 -8.91 -2.40
C ARG A 157 11.55 -8.22 -3.54
N ASN A 158 12.65 -7.52 -3.28
CA ASN A 158 13.31 -6.71 -4.29
C ASN A 158 13.82 -7.54 -5.48
N THR A 159 14.25 -8.78 -5.24
CA THR A 159 14.73 -9.70 -6.29
C THR A 159 13.63 -10.14 -7.26
N THR A 160 12.36 -10.03 -6.86
CA THR A 160 11.17 -10.38 -7.66
C THR A 160 10.29 -9.16 -7.91
N ASN A 161 10.85 -7.95 -7.89
CA ASN A 161 10.12 -6.69 -8.04
C ASN A 161 9.89 -6.30 -9.52
N TYR A 162 9.08 -7.09 -10.23
CA TYR A 162 8.80 -6.86 -11.65
C TYR A 162 8.01 -5.56 -11.91
N GLU A 163 7.16 -5.15 -10.95
CA GLU A 163 6.38 -3.90 -11.00
C GLU A 163 7.21 -2.65 -10.71
N LYS A 164 8.48 -2.80 -10.30
CA LYS A 164 9.39 -1.70 -9.91
C LYS A 164 8.80 -0.80 -8.81
N LEU A 165 8.09 -1.40 -7.85
CA LEU A 165 7.54 -0.70 -6.70
C LEU A 165 8.67 -0.20 -5.78
N PRO A 166 8.44 0.90 -5.05
CA PRO A 166 9.40 1.34 -4.05
C PRO A 166 9.60 0.29 -2.95
N VAL A 167 10.84 0.13 -2.51
CA VAL A 167 11.22 -0.81 -1.46
C VAL A 167 11.45 -0.05 -0.16
N ARG A 168 10.91 -0.55 0.95
CA ARG A 168 11.05 0.06 2.27
C ARG A 168 11.38 -0.98 3.34
N ALA A 169 12.42 -0.69 4.12
CA ALA A 169 12.68 -1.40 5.37
C ALA A 169 11.81 -0.82 6.50
N TRP A 170 11.31 -1.71 7.35
CA TRP A 170 10.48 -1.40 8.50
C TRP A 170 11.18 -1.94 9.76
N ASP A 171 10.96 -1.30 10.91
CA ASP A 171 11.67 -1.65 12.15
C ASP A 171 11.00 -2.82 12.86
N CYS A 172 9.66 -2.86 12.83
CA CYS A 172 8.86 -3.91 13.45
C CYS A 172 7.45 -3.96 12.88
N HIS A 173 6.75 -5.05 13.15
CA HIS A 173 5.35 -5.26 12.80
C HIS A 173 4.58 -5.89 13.97
N GLY A 174 3.26 -5.84 13.93
CA GLY A 174 2.43 -6.52 14.94
C GLY A 174 0.93 -6.45 14.67
N LYS A 175 0.18 -7.23 15.45
CA LYS A 175 -1.28 -7.37 15.35
C LYS A 175 -1.98 -6.39 16.27
N THR A 176 -2.78 -5.48 15.71
CA THR A 176 -3.55 -4.55 16.54
C THR A 176 -4.87 -5.18 17.00
N SER A 177 -5.28 -4.92 18.24
CA SER A 177 -6.56 -5.40 18.77
C SER A 177 -7.79 -4.77 18.12
N TYR A 178 -7.63 -3.81 17.21
CA TYR A 178 -8.72 -3.21 16.44
C TYR A 178 -9.11 -3.98 15.19
N ILE A 179 -8.30 -4.99 14.82
CA ILE A 179 -8.48 -5.81 13.62
C ILE A 179 -8.74 -7.25 14.05
N ASP A 180 -9.75 -7.87 13.44
CA ASP A 180 -10.05 -9.28 13.55
C ASP A 180 -9.27 -10.05 12.47
N TYR A 181 -8.29 -10.84 12.90
CA TYR A 181 -7.43 -11.66 12.03
C TYR A 181 -7.99 -13.06 11.77
N THR A 182 -9.19 -13.38 12.26
CA THR A 182 -9.80 -14.68 12.00
C THR A 182 -10.01 -14.87 10.51
N PRO A 183 -9.52 -15.99 9.93
CA PRO A 183 -9.77 -16.29 8.53
C PRO A 183 -11.27 -16.20 8.24
N VAL A 184 -11.63 -15.59 7.12
CA VAL A 184 -12.99 -15.73 6.60
C VAL A 184 -13.18 -17.22 6.29
N SER A 185 -14.34 -17.82 6.57
CA SER A 185 -14.56 -19.27 6.35
C SER A 185 -14.36 -19.72 4.89
N ASN A 186 -14.26 -18.77 3.95
CA ASN A 186 -13.93 -18.98 2.54
C ASN A 186 -12.45 -18.70 2.22
N ALA A 187 -11.58 -18.54 3.24
CA ALA A 187 -10.16 -18.20 3.06
C ALA A 187 -9.35 -19.32 2.38
N THR A 188 -9.83 -20.56 2.47
CA THR A 188 -9.33 -21.69 1.68
C THR A 188 -9.43 -21.43 0.18
N ASP A 189 -10.40 -20.63 -0.27
CA ASP A 189 -10.66 -20.44 -1.70
C ASP A 189 -9.74 -19.38 -2.30
N TRP A 190 -9.41 -18.30 -1.58
CA TRP A 190 -8.49 -17.28 -2.11
C TRP A 190 -7.03 -17.71 -1.99
N GLU A 191 -6.62 -18.44 -0.95
CA GLU A 191 -5.26 -18.99 -0.87
C GLU A 191 -5.05 -20.05 -1.96
N ALA A 192 -6.05 -20.91 -2.19
CA ALA A 192 -6.03 -21.86 -3.31
C ALA A 192 -6.05 -21.14 -4.66
N ALA A 193 -6.87 -20.09 -4.83
CA ALA A 193 -6.91 -19.29 -6.04
C ALA A 193 -5.58 -18.55 -6.28
N TYR A 194 -4.99 -17.95 -5.24
CA TYR A 194 -3.69 -17.29 -5.29
C TYR A 194 -2.59 -18.27 -5.66
N LYS A 195 -2.56 -19.45 -5.02
CA LYS A 195 -1.58 -20.51 -5.32
C LYS A 195 -1.74 -21.05 -6.75
N LYS A 196 -2.97 -21.15 -7.25
CA LYS A 196 -3.26 -21.54 -8.63
C LYS A 196 -2.83 -20.46 -9.62
N LEU A 197 -3.09 -19.19 -9.30
CA LEU A 197 -2.72 -18.04 -10.12
C LEU A 197 -1.19 -17.87 -10.18
N SER A 198 -0.50 -18.03 -9.05
CA SER A 198 0.96 -17.95 -8.98
C SER A 198 1.63 -19.10 -9.72
N ALA A 199 1.10 -20.32 -9.62
CA ALA A 199 1.56 -21.46 -10.41
C ALA A 199 1.35 -21.26 -11.92
N ALA A 200 0.19 -20.74 -12.33
CA ALA A 200 -0.08 -20.41 -13.72
C ALA A 200 0.87 -19.31 -14.25
N CYS A 201 1.14 -18.29 -13.42
CA CYS A 201 2.08 -17.23 -13.75
C CYS A 201 3.52 -17.77 -13.90
N ALA A 202 3.97 -18.64 -13.00
CA ALA A 202 5.26 -19.30 -13.09
C ALA A 202 5.40 -20.15 -14.38
N SER A 203 4.33 -20.86 -14.77
CA SER A 203 4.29 -21.59 -16.05
C SER A 203 4.41 -20.66 -17.25
N ALA A 204 3.67 -19.56 -17.27
CA ALA A 204 3.73 -18.58 -18.36
C ALA A 204 5.12 -17.93 -18.48
N VAL A 205 5.79 -17.65 -17.37
CA VAL A 205 7.18 -17.16 -17.36
C VAL A 205 8.14 -18.21 -17.94
N ALA A 206 7.95 -19.50 -17.63
CA ALA A 206 8.76 -20.57 -18.20
C ALA A 206 8.57 -20.68 -19.72
N ASP A 207 7.34 -20.56 -20.20
CA ASP A 207 7.02 -20.57 -21.64
C ASP A 207 7.69 -19.39 -22.36
N LEU A 208 7.63 -18.18 -21.78
CA LEU A 208 8.31 -16.99 -22.32
C LEU A 208 9.82 -17.17 -22.41
N ASN A 209 10.45 -17.75 -21.38
CA ASN A 209 11.89 -18.04 -21.41
C ASN A 209 12.26 -19.04 -22.51
N ASN A 210 11.42 -20.05 -22.75
CA ASN A 210 11.64 -21.02 -23.82
C ASN A 210 11.50 -20.36 -25.20
N ILE A 211 10.51 -19.49 -25.39
CA ILE A 211 10.36 -18.69 -26.62
C ILE A 211 11.59 -17.83 -26.86
N GLN A 212 12.11 -17.14 -25.83
CA GLN A 212 13.32 -16.34 -25.95
C GLN A 212 14.51 -17.19 -26.40
N GLN A 213 14.69 -18.37 -25.81
CA GLN A 213 15.77 -19.27 -26.19
C GLN A 213 15.66 -19.76 -27.64
N GLN A 214 14.44 -20.00 -28.15
CA GLN A 214 14.23 -20.35 -29.55
C GLN A 214 14.57 -19.18 -30.47
N LEU A 215 14.15 -17.96 -30.12
CA LEU A 215 14.47 -16.76 -30.88
C LEU A 215 15.98 -16.55 -30.98
N ASP A 216 16.71 -16.70 -29.87
CA ASP A 216 18.17 -16.55 -29.84
C ASP A 216 18.86 -17.57 -30.77
N LYS A 217 18.37 -18.83 -30.80
CA LYS A 217 18.87 -19.86 -31.73
C LYS A 217 18.59 -19.50 -33.19
N THR A 218 17.40 -19.00 -33.51
CA THR A 218 17.05 -18.59 -34.88
C THR A 218 17.91 -17.41 -35.33
N ILE A 219 18.14 -16.42 -34.45
CA ILE A 219 19.02 -15.29 -34.74
C ILE A 219 20.44 -15.77 -35.01
N ALA A 220 20.97 -16.69 -34.18
CA ALA A 220 22.30 -17.26 -34.40
C ALA A 220 22.42 -17.96 -35.77
N ALA A 221 21.43 -18.81 -36.12
CA ALA A 221 21.41 -19.51 -37.41
C ALA A 221 21.31 -18.55 -38.61
N LEU A 222 20.54 -17.46 -38.49
CA LEU A 222 20.47 -16.43 -39.54
C LEU A 222 21.80 -15.68 -39.71
N ASN A 223 22.48 -15.39 -38.61
CA ASN A 223 23.79 -14.74 -38.65
C ASN A 223 24.86 -15.65 -39.29
N GLU A 224 24.83 -16.94 -39.01
CA GLU A 224 25.70 -17.93 -39.66
C GLU A 224 25.44 -18.02 -41.16
N ALA A 225 24.16 -18.13 -41.57
CA ALA A 225 23.79 -18.18 -42.99
C ALA A 225 24.19 -16.91 -43.77
N ASN A 226 24.12 -15.74 -43.13
CA ASN A 226 24.55 -14.48 -43.74
C ASN A 226 26.07 -14.32 -43.82
N ALA A 227 26.85 -15.08 -43.05
CA ALA A 227 28.31 -15.04 -43.11
C ALA A 227 28.89 -15.92 -44.24
N GLU A 228 28.07 -16.80 -44.83
CA GLU A 228 28.45 -17.70 -45.94
C GLU A 228 28.14 -17.11 -47.34
N VAL A 229 27.57 -15.90 -47.41
CA VAL A 229 27.27 -15.13 -48.64
C VAL A 229 28.26 -13.98 -48.81
#